data_AF-A0A536WG71-F1
#
_entry.id   AF-A0A536WG71-F1
#
_cell.length_a   1.000
_cell.length_b   1.000
_cell.length_c   1.000
_cell.angle_alpha   90.00
_cell.angle_beta   90.00
_cell.angle_gamma   90.00
#
_symmetry.space_group_name_H-M   'P 1'
#
loop_
_entity.id
_entity.type
_entity.pdbx_description
1 polymer ?
#
loop_
_entity_poly.entity_id
_entity_poly.type
_entity_poly.pdbx_seq_one_letter_code
_entity_poly.pdbx_strand_id
1 'polypeptide(L)'
;MGEQRYKGAFSLVALAGLALIVGGYAAAAAGARLFQPSRSAIVLAPYAITLSFVLLAAANLRGHIRRVLKHPMLIAIAIWAAVHLLANGDTKGTVLFASILAYALVDFVSAVQRHATKLFAPSARHDAMAVAAGIVAALAVMALHRVLFGAAVVPWGF
;
A
#
# COMPACT_ATOMS: atom_id res chain seq x y z
N MET A 1 -13.59 26.63 -8.34
CA MET A 1 -13.58 26.52 -6.85
C MET A 1 -12.21 26.91 -6.35
N GLY A 2 -12.10 27.54 -5.18
CA GLY A 2 -10.78 27.79 -4.57
C GLY A 2 -10.11 26.49 -4.12
N GLU A 3 -8.78 26.46 -4.09
CA GLU A 3 -7.96 25.28 -3.78
C GLU A 3 -8.38 24.59 -2.46
N GLN A 4 -8.65 25.37 -1.41
CA GLN A 4 -9.05 24.83 -0.10
C GLN A 4 -10.43 24.16 -0.12
N ARG A 5 -11.39 24.74 -0.87
CA ARG A 5 -12.72 24.13 -1.02
C ARG A 5 -12.65 22.84 -1.83
N TYR A 6 -11.82 22.81 -2.87
CA TYR A 6 -11.58 21.59 -3.65
C TYR A 6 -10.93 20.50 -2.78
N LYS A 7 -9.86 20.81 -2.05
CA LYS A 7 -9.20 19.87 -1.13
C LYS A 7 -10.16 19.36 -0.06
N GLY A 8 -10.99 20.23 0.51
CA GLY A 8 -12.01 19.84 1.50
C GLY A 8 -13.01 18.84 0.92
N ALA A 9 -13.62 19.16 -0.23
CA ALA A 9 -14.57 18.27 -0.89
C ALA A 9 -13.91 16.94 -1.30
N PHE A 10 -12.71 16.99 -1.87
CA PHE A 10 -11.94 15.81 -2.27
C PHE A 10 -11.65 14.89 -1.07
N SER A 11 -11.20 15.46 0.05
CA SER A 11 -10.92 14.70 1.27
C SER A 11 -12.17 14.03 1.83
N LEU A 12 -13.33 14.68 1.77
CA LEU A 12 -14.60 14.08 2.21
C LEU A 12 -15.00 12.90 1.34
N VAL A 13 -14.88 13.02 0.02
CA VAL A 13 -15.15 11.92 -0.92
C VAL A 13 -14.18 10.76 -0.69
N ALA A 14 -12.89 11.05 -0.52
CA ALA A 14 -11.88 10.04 -0.22
C ALA A 14 -12.15 9.33 1.12
N LEU A 15 -12.55 10.06 2.15
CA LEU A 15 -12.91 9.50 3.45
C LEU A 15 -14.16 8.62 3.36
N ALA A 16 -15.19 9.06 2.62
CA ALA A 16 -16.38 8.26 2.37
C ALA A 16 -16.04 6.96 1.62
N GLY A 17 -15.22 7.04 0.58
CA GLY A 17 -14.74 5.86 -0.15
C GLY A 17 -13.95 4.90 0.74
N LEU A 18 -13.05 5.41 1.59
CA LEU A 18 -12.32 4.59 2.56
C LEU A 18 -13.26 3.92 3.57
N ALA A 19 -14.25 4.64 4.10
CA ALA A 19 -15.24 4.10 5.03
C ALA A 19 -16.06 2.98 4.38
N LEU A 20 -16.45 3.14 3.11
CA LEU A 20 -17.15 2.11 2.35
C LEU A 20 -16.28 0.86 2.12
N ILE A 21 -14.99 1.04 1.82
CA ILE A 21 -14.05 -0.07 1.66
C ILE A 21 -13.90 -0.84 2.98
N VAL A 22 -13.66 -0.14 4.08
CA VAL A 22 -13.48 -0.76 5.42
C VAL A 22 -14.77 -1.45 5.87
N GLY A 23 -15.90 -0.76 5.80
CA GLY A 23 -17.21 -1.31 6.17
C GLY A 23 -17.61 -2.50 5.31
N GLY A 24 -17.40 -2.41 3.99
CA GLY A 24 -17.66 -3.50 3.06
C GLY A 24 -16.79 -4.73 3.32
N TYR A 25 -15.49 -4.54 3.59
CA TYR A 25 -14.60 -5.65 3.93
C TYR A 25 -14.95 -6.30 5.27
N ALA A 26 -15.31 -5.50 6.28
CA ALA A 26 -15.71 -6.00 7.60
C ALA A 26 -17.06 -6.74 7.58
N ALA A 27 -18.02 -6.28 6.77
CA ALA A 27 -19.33 -6.90 6.62
C ALA A 27 -19.33 -8.09 5.65
N ALA A 28 -18.35 -8.20 4.76
CA ALA A 28 -18.24 -9.31 3.83
C ALA A 28 -18.07 -10.63 4.58
N ALA A 29 -18.97 -11.59 4.29
CA ALA A 29 -18.85 -12.95 4.78
C ALA A 29 -17.51 -13.57 4.36
N ALA A 30 -17.08 -14.61 5.08
CA ALA A 30 -15.95 -15.43 4.65
C ALA A 30 -16.24 -15.98 3.24
N GLY A 31 -15.61 -15.37 2.23
CA GLY A 31 -15.87 -15.70 0.83
C GLY A 31 -15.29 -17.06 0.46
N ALA A 32 -15.80 -17.63 -0.63
CA ALA A 32 -15.21 -18.84 -1.20
C ALA A 32 -13.74 -18.60 -1.58
N ARG A 33 -12.94 -19.66 -1.52
CA ARG A 33 -11.58 -19.66 -2.08
C ARG A 33 -11.69 -19.64 -3.61
N LEU A 34 -11.18 -18.60 -4.24
CA LEU A 34 -11.16 -18.46 -5.70
C LEU A 34 -9.96 -19.15 -6.32
N PHE A 35 -8.81 -19.11 -5.63
CA PHE A 35 -7.59 -19.79 -6.05
C PHE A 35 -6.75 -20.19 -4.83
N GLN A 36 -5.81 -21.11 -5.05
CA GLN A 36 -4.92 -21.54 -3.98
C GLN A 36 -3.92 -20.43 -3.64
N PRO A 37 -3.81 -20.04 -2.35
CA PRO A 37 -2.79 -19.09 -1.91
C PRO A 37 -1.39 -19.56 -2.30
N SER A 38 -0.59 -18.64 -2.84
CA SER A 38 0.79 -18.93 -3.20
C SER A 38 1.65 -19.04 -1.93
N ARG A 39 2.24 -20.22 -1.71
CA ARG A 39 3.15 -20.46 -0.58
C ARG A 39 4.35 -19.51 -0.61
N SER A 40 4.90 -19.23 -1.81
CA SER A 40 6.01 -18.28 -1.92
C SER A 40 5.59 -16.87 -1.56
N ALA A 41 4.39 -16.42 -1.99
CA ALA A 41 3.89 -15.10 -1.64
C ALA A 41 3.68 -14.94 -0.13
N ILE A 42 3.16 -15.96 0.56
CA ILE A 42 3.01 -15.96 2.02
C ILE A 42 4.37 -15.80 2.71
N VAL A 43 5.39 -16.55 2.29
CA VAL A 43 6.75 -16.47 2.86
C VAL A 43 7.41 -15.12 2.56
N LEU A 44 7.19 -14.58 1.36
CA LEU A 44 7.74 -13.29 0.93
C LEU A 44 6.99 -12.08 1.50
N ALA A 45 5.77 -12.25 2.01
CA ALA A 45 4.92 -11.14 2.42
C ALA A 45 5.59 -10.20 3.42
N PRO A 46 6.20 -10.65 4.54
CA PRO A 46 6.83 -9.74 5.50
C PRO A 46 7.90 -8.82 4.86
N TYR A 47 8.68 -9.36 3.92
CA TYR A 47 9.72 -8.62 3.21
C TYR A 47 9.14 -7.65 2.18
N ALA A 48 8.16 -8.11 1.39
CA ALA A 48 7.47 -7.28 0.40
C ALA A 48 6.72 -6.12 1.06
N ILE A 49 6.09 -6.36 2.21
CA ILE A 49 5.40 -5.32 2.99
C ILE A 49 6.40 -4.34 3.59
N THR A 50 7.50 -4.81 4.16
CA THR A 50 8.56 -3.91 4.66
C THR A 50 9.08 -2.99 3.55
N LEU A 51 9.38 -3.54 2.37
CA LEU A 51 9.78 -2.75 1.21
C LEU A 51 8.69 -1.74 0.81
N SER A 52 7.42 -2.16 0.77
CA SER A 52 6.29 -1.30 0.43
C SER A 52 6.18 -0.10 1.39
N PHE A 53 6.30 -0.33 2.69
CA PHE A 53 6.24 0.76 3.69
C PHE A 53 7.44 1.72 3.59
N VAL A 54 8.65 1.21 3.30
CA VAL A 54 9.83 2.05 3.04
C VAL A 54 9.60 2.93 1.81
N LEU A 55 9.09 2.36 0.72
CA LEU A 55 8.78 3.12 -0.50
C LEU A 55 7.66 4.15 -0.28
N LEU A 56 6.65 3.83 0.53
CA LEU A 56 5.58 4.74 0.90
C LEU A 56 6.12 5.94 1.72
N ALA A 57 6.99 5.68 2.69
CA ALA A 57 7.67 6.73 3.44
C ALA A 57 8.57 7.59 2.51
N ALA A 58 9.34 6.94 1.63
CA ALA A 58 10.21 7.61 0.67
C ALA A 58 9.45 8.54 -0.28
N ALA A 59 8.20 8.22 -0.64
CA ALA A 59 7.37 9.06 -1.49
C ALA A 59 7.09 10.46 -0.92
N ASN A 60 7.12 10.59 0.40
CA ASN A 60 6.83 11.82 1.12
C ASN A 60 8.09 12.62 1.48
N LEU A 61 9.28 12.06 1.25
CA LEU A 61 10.57 12.68 1.56
C LEU A 61 11.32 13.04 0.28
N ARG A 62 12.33 13.93 0.38
CA ARG A 62 13.17 14.37 -0.75
C ARG A 62 14.47 13.58 -0.77
N GLY A 63 14.38 12.26 -0.90
CA GLY A 63 15.51 11.32 -0.93
C GLY A 63 15.87 10.84 -2.35
N HIS A 64 16.97 10.11 -2.48
CA HIS A 64 17.42 9.50 -3.74
C HIS A 64 16.43 8.43 -4.22
N ILE A 65 15.81 7.67 -3.31
CA ILE A 65 14.83 6.62 -3.66
C ILE A 65 13.71 7.23 -4.49
N ARG A 66 13.12 8.33 -4.01
CA ARG A 66 12.05 9.05 -4.72
C ARG A 66 12.53 9.65 -6.04
N ARG A 67 13.76 10.18 -6.08
CA ARG A 67 14.34 10.75 -7.31
C ARG A 67 14.50 9.70 -8.40
N VAL A 68 15.01 8.53 -8.04
CA VAL A 68 15.29 7.43 -9.00
C VAL A 68 13.98 6.76 -9.45
N LEU A 69 13.13 6.38 -8.49
CA LEU A 69 11.91 5.63 -8.79
C LEU A 69 10.78 6.50 -9.36
N LYS A 70 10.84 7.82 -9.15
CA LYS A 70 9.87 8.85 -9.57
C LYS A 70 8.48 8.73 -8.91
N HIS A 71 7.92 7.52 -8.84
CA HIS A 71 6.61 7.20 -8.27
C HIS A 71 6.68 6.08 -7.21
N PRO A 72 7.52 6.20 -6.17
CA PRO A 72 7.69 5.14 -5.17
C PRO A 72 6.37 4.79 -4.43
N MET A 73 5.42 5.72 -4.29
CA MET A 73 4.10 5.44 -3.71
C MET A 73 3.29 4.42 -4.53
N LEU A 74 3.24 4.59 -5.86
CA LEU A 74 2.48 3.69 -6.72
C LEU A 74 3.15 2.31 -6.80
N ILE A 75 4.49 2.29 -6.82
CA ILE A 75 5.27 1.05 -6.74
C ILE A 75 5.00 0.33 -5.41
N ALA A 76 4.98 1.06 -4.29
CA ALA A 76 4.66 0.52 -2.97
C ALA A 76 3.26 -0.12 -2.94
N ILE A 77 2.25 0.60 -3.43
CA ILE A 77 0.86 0.12 -3.45
C ILE A 77 0.73 -1.12 -4.35
N ALA A 78 1.41 -1.14 -5.50
CA ALA A 78 1.39 -2.29 -6.40
C ALA A 78 2.04 -3.53 -5.77
N ILE A 79 3.21 -3.40 -5.14
CA ILE A 79 3.88 -4.52 -4.43
C ILE A 79 3.00 -5.02 -3.29
N TRP A 80 2.47 -4.10 -2.47
CA TRP A 80 1.57 -4.41 -1.37
C TRP A 80 0.33 -5.16 -1.85
N ALA A 81 -0.36 -4.67 -2.88
CA ALA A 81 -1.58 -5.28 -3.38
C ALA A 81 -1.30 -6.64 -4.04
N ALA A 82 -0.22 -6.75 -4.82
CA ALA A 82 0.14 -7.99 -5.50
C ALA A 82 0.46 -9.11 -4.52
N VAL A 83 1.26 -8.84 -3.48
CA VAL A 83 1.63 -9.90 -2.52
C VAL A 83 0.42 -10.35 -1.69
N HIS A 84 -0.47 -9.43 -1.29
CA HIS A 84 -1.69 -9.79 -0.58
C HIS A 84 -2.67 -10.56 -1.46
N LEU A 85 -2.83 -10.17 -2.73
CA LEU A 85 -3.68 -10.89 -3.68
C LEU A 85 -3.21 -12.35 -3.78
N LEU A 86 -1.91 -12.55 -4.01
CA LEU A 86 -1.33 -13.89 -4.14
C LEU A 86 -1.34 -14.70 -2.83
N ALA A 87 -1.25 -14.05 -1.67
CA ALA A 87 -1.18 -14.71 -0.37
C ALA A 87 -2.55 -15.10 0.22
N ASN A 88 -3.66 -14.51 -0.26
CA ASN A 88 -4.98 -14.70 0.36
C ASN A 88 -5.89 -15.66 -0.41
N GLY A 89 -6.05 -15.49 -1.73
CA GLY A 89 -6.83 -16.41 -2.59
C GLY A 89 -8.34 -16.50 -2.34
N ASP A 90 -8.88 -15.79 -1.34
CA ASP A 90 -10.31 -15.75 -1.01
C ASP A 90 -11.03 -14.63 -1.77
N THR A 91 -12.36 -14.71 -1.85
CA THR A 91 -13.16 -13.77 -2.65
C THR A 91 -13.04 -12.32 -2.15
N LYS A 92 -13.22 -12.08 -0.84
CA LYS A 92 -13.21 -10.69 -0.31
C LYS A 92 -11.83 -10.05 -0.43
N GLY A 93 -10.76 -10.81 -0.13
CA GLY A 93 -9.39 -10.35 -0.34
C GLY A 93 -9.11 -10.08 -1.81
N THR A 94 -9.48 -11.00 -2.70
CA THR A 94 -9.26 -10.86 -4.14
C THR A 94 -9.88 -9.59 -4.69
N VAL A 95 -11.14 -9.30 -4.39
CA VAL A 95 -11.82 -8.09 -4.87
C VAL A 95 -11.09 -6.83 -4.39
N LEU A 96 -10.72 -6.77 -3.11
CA LEU A 96 -10.02 -5.62 -2.55
C LEU A 96 -8.64 -5.41 -3.19
N PHE A 97 -7.79 -6.43 -3.16
CA PHE A 97 -6.39 -6.31 -3.59
C PHE A 97 -6.27 -6.22 -5.11
N ALA A 98 -7.10 -6.93 -5.88
CA ALA A 98 -7.10 -6.80 -7.34
C ALA A 98 -7.58 -5.41 -7.79
N SER A 99 -8.59 -4.84 -7.14
CA SER A 99 -9.07 -3.47 -7.46
C SER A 99 -8.00 -2.42 -7.18
N ILE A 100 -7.32 -2.52 -6.04
CA ILE A 100 -6.23 -1.60 -5.69
C ILE A 100 -5.03 -1.79 -6.61
N LEU A 101 -4.69 -3.04 -6.97
CA LEU A 101 -3.62 -3.33 -7.91
C LEU A 101 -3.91 -2.75 -9.29
N ALA A 102 -5.13 -2.94 -9.81
CA ALA A 102 -5.56 -2.37 -11.08
C ALA A 102 -5.47 -0.84 -11.05
N TYR A 103 -5.97 -0.19 -9.98
CA TYR A 103 -5.82 1.24 -9.78
C TYR A 103 -4.36 1.69 -9.81
N ALA A 104 -3.49 1.03 -9.05
CA ALA A 104 -2.08 1.41 -8.95
C ALA A 104 -1.36 1.30 -10.31
N LEU A 105 -1.65 0.27 -11.09
CA LEU A 105 -1.08 0.09 -12.42
C LEU A 105 -1.59 1.14 -13.42
N VAL A 106 -2.90 1.40 -13.43
CA VAL A 106 -3.51 2.42 -14.32
C VAL A 106 -2.96 3.81 -13.99
N ASP A 107 -2.91 4.18 -12.71
CA ASP A 107 -2.39 5.49 -12.31
C ASP A 107 -0.88 5.58 -12.54
N PHE A 108 -0.12 4.49 -12.39
CA PHE A 108 1.31 4.48 -12.70
C PHE A 108 1.57 4.77 -14.18
N VAL A 109 0.83 4.11 -15.09
CA VAL A 109 0.92 4.38 -16.53
C VAL A 109 0.56 5.84 -16.83
N SER A 110 -0.55 6.32 -16.26
CA SER A 110 -1.00 7.71 -16.43
C SER A 110 0.04 8.73 -15.91
N ALA A 111 0.65 8.48 -14.76
CA ALA A 111 1.66 9.34 -14.17
C ALA A 111 2.94 9.41 -15.01
N VAL A 112 3.37 8.27 -15.56
CA VAL A 112 4.52 8.20 -16.47
C VAL A 112 4.23 8.95 -17.78
N GLN A 113 3.05 8.74 -18.38
CA GLN A 113 2.64 9.39 -19.62
C GLN A 113 2.54 10.92 -19.48
N ARG A 114 2.08 11.41 -18.32
CA ARG A 114 2.00 12.86 -18.03
C ARG A 114 3.32 13.47 -17.57
N HIS A 115 4.40 12.68 -17.51
CA HIS A 115 5.68 13.09 -16.94
C HIS A 115 5.54 13.72 -15.55
N ALA A 116 4.66 13.18 -14.70
CA ALA A 116 4.26 13.73 -13.41
C ALA A 116 5.34 13.60 -12.33
N THR A 117 6.53 14.12 -12.62
CA THR A 117 7.73 14.04 -11.79
C THR A 117 8.08 15.40 -11.22
N LYS A 118 8.63 15.43 -10.01
CA LYS A 118 9.06 16.67 -9.36
C LYS A 118 10.57 16.68 -9.24
N LEU A 119 11.19 17.78 -9.64
CA LEU A 119 12.64 17.99 -9.49
C LEU A 119 12.95 18.52 -8.09
N PHE A 120 14.01 17.97 -7.50
CA PHE A 120 14.54 18.41 -6.21
C PHE A 120 15.98 17.90 -6.02
N ALA A 121 16.77 18.60 -5.20
CA ALA A 121 18.04 18.09 -4.70
C ALA A 121 17.76 17.02 -3.63
N PRO A 122 18.17 15.75 -3.84
CA PRO A 122 17.91 14.70 -2.86
C PRO A 122 18.90 14.78 -1.69
N SER A 123 18.52 14.17 -0.57
CA SER A 123 19.36 14.02 0.61
C SER A 123 19.38 12.57 1.07
N ALA A 124 20.56 12.04 1.37
CA ALA A 124 20.72 10.70 1.95
C ALA A 124 20.06 10.61 3.34
N ARG A 125 19.97 11.72 4.09
CA ARG A 125 19.25 11.78 5.37
C ARG A 125 17.77 11.43 5.19
N HIS A 126 17.15 11.87 4.10
CA HIS A 126 15.76 11.55 3.81
C HIS A 126 15.56 10.07 3.44
N ASP A 127 16.53 9.45 2.76
CA ASP A 127 16.47 8.00 2.50
C ASP A 127 16.61 7.21 3.81
N ALA A 128 17.55 7.59 4.68
CA ALA A 128 17.70 6.97 6.00
C ALA A 128 16.42 7.09 6.85
N MET A 129 15.80 8.28 6.86
CA MET A 129 14.51 8.50 7.53
C MET A 129 13.39 7.65 6.93
N ALA A 130 13.32 7.53 5.60
CA ALA A 130 12.32 6.71 4.92
C ALA A 130 12.46 5.23 5.28
N VAL A 131 13.70 4.72 5.27
CA VAL A 131 14.02 3.33 5.63
C VAL A 131 13.65 3.07 7.09
N ALA A 132 14.10 3.92 8.02
CA ALA A 132 13.80 3.75 9.45
C ALA A 132 12.29 3.82 9.73
N ALA A 133 11.61 4.85 9.23
CA ALA A 133 10.17 5.02 9.44
C ALA A 133 9.36 3.89 8.79
N GLY A 134 9.73 3.47 7.58
CA GLY A 134 9.08 2.38 6.87
C GLY A 134 9.22 1.04 7.60
N ILE A 135 10.42 0.71 8.09
CA ILE A 135 10.66 -0.51 8.87
C ILE A 135 9.84 -0.49 10.17
N VAL A 136 9.90 0.61 10.92
CA VAL A 136 9.14 0.74 12.19
C VAL A 136 7.64 0.58 11.94
N ALA A 137 7.09 1.25 10.93
CA ALA A 137 5.69 1.13 10.58
C ALA A 137 5.31 -0.28 10.12
N ALA A 138 6.15 -0.93 9.30
CA ALA A 138 5.92 -2.30 8.85
C ALA A 138 5.90 -3.29 10.02
N LEU A 139 6.87 -3.18 10.94
CA LEU A 139 6.93 -4.01 12.15
C LEU A 139 5.70 -3.80 13.05
N ALA A 140 5.27 -2.55 13.24
CA ALA A 140 4.08 -2.25 14.02
C ALA A 140 2.81 -2.85 13.40
N VAL A 141 2.63 -2.72 12.09
CA VAL A 141 1.47 -3.30 11.39
C VAL A 141 1.52 -4.83 11.40
N MET A 142 2.69 -5.44 11.20
CA MET A 142 2.87 -6.89 11.33
C MET A 142 2.53 -7.39 12.73
N ALA A 143 2.96 -6.66 13.77
CA ALA A 143 2.67 -6.99 15.16
C ALA A 143 1.17 -6.90 15.50
N LEU A 144 0.40 -6.08 14.80
CA LEU A 144 -1.03 -5.88 15.05
C LEU A 144 -1.92 -6.58 14.01
N HIS A 145 -1.34 -7.29 13.05
CA HIS A 145 -2.07 -7.77 11.87
C HIS A 145 -3.19 -8.75 12.24
N ARG A 146 -3.00 -9.58 13.28
CA ARG A 146 -4.04 -10.51 13.74
C ARG A 146 -5.20 -9.76 14.38
N VAL A 147 -4.93 -8.77 15.23
CA VAL A 147 -5.97 -7.95 15.85
C VAL A 147 -6.72 -7.10 14.81
N LEU A 148 -6.01 -6.51 13.85
CA LEU A 148 -6.58 -5.60 12.85
C LEU A 148 -7.34 -6.32 11.74
N PHE A 149 -6.83 -7.48 11.30
CA PHE A 149 -7.30 -8.14 10.08
C PHE A 149 -7.69 -9.62 10.27
N GLY A 150 -7.54 -10.17 11.48
CA GLY A 150 -7.94 -11.54 11.82
C GLY A 150 -6.96 -12.64 11.38
N ALA A 151 -5.81 -12.29 10.79
CA ALA A 151 -4.83 -13.24 10.27
C ALA A 151 -3.43 -13.00 10.85
N ALA A 152 -2.71 -14.06 11.20
CA ALA A 152 -1.31 -13.95 11.61
C ALA A 152 -0.39 -14.01 10.39
N VAL A 153 0.54 -13.05 10.27
CA VAL A 153 1.54 -12.98 9.19
C VAL A 153 2.96 -13.30 9.68
N VAL A 154 3.20 -13.14 10.98
CA VAL A 154 4.48 -13.40 11.65
C VAL A 154 4.22 -14.22 12.93
N PRO A 155 5.20 -14.99 13.42
CA PRO A 155 5.04 -15.81 14.63
C PRO A 155 5.05 -14.99 15.93
N TRP A 156 5.34 -13.69 15.85
CA TRP A 156 5.39 -12.75 16.97
C TRP A 156 4.31 -11.67 16.81
N GLY A 157 3.99 -10.94 17.88
CA GLY A 157 2.94 -9.92 17.89
C GLY A 157 1.61 -10.41 18.45
N PHE A 158 0.60 -9.55 18.35
CA PHE A 158 -0.73 -9.67 18.94
C PHE A 158 -1.75 -10.13 17.89
#